data_AF-A0A6B0SXG8-F1
#
_entry.id   AF-A0A6B0SXG8-F1
#
_cell.length_a   1.000
_cell.length_b   1.000
_cell.length_c   1.000
_cell.angle_alpha   90.00
_cell.angle_beta   90.00
_cell.angle_gamma   90.00
#
_symmetry.space_group_name_H-M   'P 1'
#
loop_
_entity.id
_entity.type
_entity.pdbx_description
1 polymer ?
#
loop_
_entity_poly.entity_id
_entity_poly.type
_entity_poly.pdbx_seq_one_letter_code
_entity_poly.pdbx_strand_id
1 'polypeptide(L)'
;MDSAVLLDLLGNENRRRILRLLSHKSCYVTEISEYLGVSPKAVIDHLRKLEEAGLIESHTDDRRRKYFHIARDVRLEVNVSRHGFGTKSAYPASPNLDIQGRCPHMHIDLELRSGAGDPDRDDVDGAGAAENGDGLADGVGDDGEDLAELAAEFDELQDLENELSLAQRWVHGRMSDLLDRVNDRLGVDADSRFYAKLLAAVTSTDGSHGAVVEEVNADPQAVEDGLRRLADADLLARESDRWRLVG
;
A
#
# COMPACT_ATOMS: atom_id res chain seq x y z
N MET A 1 -1.85 -15.85 7.54
CA MET A 1 -0.50 -16.48 7.65
C MET A 1 0.15 -15.91 8.89
N ASP A 2 0.91 -16.71 9.63
CA ASP A 2 1.65 -16.21 10.80
C ASP A 2 2.79 -15.26 10.36
N SER A 3 2.96 -14.15 11.07
CA SER A 3 3.99 -13.13 10.84
C SER A 3 5.40 -13.73 10.89
N ALA A 4 5.64 -14.70 11.78
CA ALA A 4 6.94 -15.36 11.91
C ALA A 4 7.30 -16.19 10.66
N VAL A 5 6.32 -16.91 10.10
CA VAL A 5 6.48 -17.68 8.86
C VAL A 5 6.77 -16.75 7.68
N LEU A 6 6.08 -15.61 7.61
CA LEU A 6 6.32 -14.63 6.57
C LEU A 6 7.72 -14.01 6.68
N LEU A 7 8.22 -13.74 7.89
CA LEU A 7 9.58 -13.25 8.11
C LEU A 7 10.64 -14.26 7.68
N ASP A 8 10.48 -15.54 8.04
CA ASP A 8 11.40 -16.60 7.60
C ASP A 8 11.40 -16.74 6.07
N LEU A 9 10.21 -16.71 5.46
CA LEU A 9 10.05 -16.74 4.02
C LEU A 9 10.70 -15.51 3.38
N LEU A 10 10.44 -14.30 3.85
CA LEU A 10 11.04 -13.08 3.31
C LEU A 10 12.52 -12.89 3.71
N GLY A 11 13.06 -13.71 4.62
CA GLY A 11 14.46 -13.67 5.04
C GLY A 11 15.44 -13.98 3.90
N ASN A 12 15.02 -14.71 2.88
CA ASN A 12 15.85 -15.02 1.72
C ASN A 12 15.81 -13.94 0.63
N GLU A 13 16.98 -13.48 0.19
CA GLU A 13 17.11 -12.43 -0.82
C GLU A 13 16.49 -12.80 -2.17
N ASN A 14 16.70 -14.02 -2.66
CA ASN A 14 16.14 -14.44 -3.95
C ASN A 14 14.61 -14.44 -3.91
N ARG A 15 13.99 -14.85 -2.80
CA ARG A 15 12.53 -14.79 -2.65
C ARG A 15 12.03 -13.34 -2.67
N ARG A 16 12.73 -12.40 -2.03
CA ARG A 16 12.40 -10.96 -2.12
C ARG A 16 12.58 -10.42 -3.54
N ARG A 17 13.64 -10.82 -4.25
CA ARG A 17 13.89 -10.42 -5.65
C ARG A 17 12.82 -10.97 -6.60
N ILE A 18 12.38 -12.21 -6.39
CA ILE A 18 11.25 -12.80 -7.14
C ILE A 18 9.98 -11.99 -6.90
N LEU A 19 9.60 -11.74 -5.65
CA LEU A 19 8.40 -10.95 -5.34
C LEU A 19 8.46 -9.54 -5.92
N ARG A 20 9.64 -8.89 -5.90
CA ARG A 20 9.85 -7.60 -6.54
C ARG A 20 9.68 -7.68 -8.07
N LEU A 21 10.11 -8.75 -8.71
CA LEU A 21 9.90 -8.92 -10.15
C LEU A 21 8.41 -9.14 -10.45
N LEU A 22 7.76 -10.03 -9.69
CA LEU A 22 6.35 -10.36 -9.85
C LEU A 22 5.38 -9.21 -9.52
N SER A 23 5.82 -8.19 -8.77
CA SER A 23 5.00 -7.01 -8.50
C SER A 23 4.85 -6.07 -9.69
N HIS A 24 5.67 -6.23 -10.74
CA HIS A 24 5.59 -5.42 -11.95
C HIS A 24 4.88 -6.16 -13.08
N LYS A 25 5.09 -7.47 -13.22
CA LYS A 25 4.40 -8.29 -14.23
C LYS A 25 4.41 -9.76 -13.84
N SER A 26 3.50 -10.54 -14.40
CA SER A 26 3.61 -12.00 -14.33
C SER A 26 4.86 -12.49 -15.11
N CYS A 27 5.52 -13.53 -14.60
CA CYS A 27 6.76 -14.05 -15.19
C CYS A 27 6.78 -15.57 -15.21
N TYR A 28 7.47 -16.15 -16.20
CA TYR A 28 7.79 -17.59 -16.23
C TYR A 28 9.20 -17.88 -15.71
N VAL A 29 9.46 -19.15 -15.39
CA VAL A 29 10.67 -19.59 -14.66
C VAL A 29 11.99 -19.12 -15.30
N THR A 30 12.10 -19.13 -16.63
CA THR A 30 13.36 -18.77 -17.28
C THR A 30 13.62 -17.26 -17.24
N GLU A 31 12.61 -16.40 -17.36
CA GLU A 31 12.77 -14.95 -17.16
C GLU A 31 13.27 -14.66 -15.74
N ILE A 32 12.69 -15.35 -14.75
CA ILE A 32 13.08 -15.20 -13.35
C ILE A 32 14.52 -15.67 -13.15
N SER A 33 14.90 -16.80 -13.76
CA SER A 33 16.26 -17.35 -13.72
C SER A 33 17.29 -16.40 -14.31
N GLU A 34 16.99 -15.83 -15.48
CA GLU A 34 17.84 -14.85 -16.17
C GLU A 34 17.98 -13.57 -15.35
N TYR A 35 16.88 -13.04 -14.81
CA TYR A 35 16.89 -11.82 -14.00
C TYR A 35 17.66 -11.98 -12.68
N LEU A 36 17.54 -13.14 -12.02
CA LEU A 36 18.21 -13.39 -10.76
C LEU A 36 19.67 -13.82 -10.93
N GLY A 37 20.04 -14.36 -12.09
CA GLY A 37 21.35 -15.01 -12.29
C GLY A 37 21.47 -16.33 -11.54
N VAL A 38 20.35 -17.03 -11.33
CA VAL A 38 20.25 -18.24 -10.50
C VAL A 38 19.70 -19.39 -11.32
N SER A 39 20.16 -20.63 -11.08
CA SER A 39 19.71 -21.80 -11.84
C SER A 39 18.17 -22.00 -11.82
N PRO A 40 17.55 -22.48 -12.91
CA PRO A 40 16.10 -22.71 -12.97
C PRO A 40 15.59 -23.62 -11.86
N LYS A 41 16.37 -24.63 -11.45
CA LYS A 41 16.01 -25.54 -10.37
C LYS A 41 15.84 -24.81 -9.04
N ALA A 42 16.78 -23.93 -8.69
CA ALA A 42 16.70 -23.15 -7.47
C ALA A 42 15.54 -22.12 -7.51
N VAL A 43 15.25 -21.56 -8.69
CA VAL A 43 14.07 -20.71 -8.88
C VAL A 43 12.78 -21.50 -8.65
N ILE A 44 12.64 -22.70 -9.20
CA ILE A 44 11.49 -23.58 -8.98
C ILE A 44 11.32 -23.88 -7.47
N ASP A 45 12.40 -24.15 -6.76
CA ASP A 45 12.36 -24.39 -5.32
C ASP A 45 11.88 -23.15 -4.54
N HIS A 46 12.29 -21.94 -4.94
CA HIS A 46 11.81 -20.70 -4.35
C HIS A 46 10.34 -20.43 -4.66
N LEU A 47 9.92 -20.61 -5.92
CA LEU A 47 8.53 -20.42 -6.35
C LEU A 47 7.60 -21.38 -5.62
N ARG A 48 7.99 -22.67 -5.48
CA ARG A 48 7.20 -23.64 -4.71
C ARG A 48 6.96 -23.18 -3.28
N LYS A 49 8.00 -22.70 -2.58
CA LYS A 49 7.85 -22.19 -1.20
C LYS A 49 6.94 -20.97 -1.12
N LEU A 50 6.99 -20.08 -2.11
CA LEU A 50 6.13 -18.90 -2.20
C LEU A 50 4.67 -19.28 -2.52
N GLU A 51 4.47 -20.29 -3.36
CA GLU A 51 3.16 -20.83 -3.77
C GLU A 51 2.50 -21.61 -2.63
N GLU A 52 3.27 -22.45 -1.91
CA GLU A 52 2.83 -23.14 -0.68
C GLU A 52 2.41 -22.17 0.43
N ALA A 53 3.06 -21.01 0.50
CA ALA A 53 2.69 -19.93 1.41
C ALA A 53 1.44 -19.14 0.91
N GLY A 54 1.01 -19.33 -0.33
CA GLY A 54 -0.08 -18.56 -0.94
C GLY A 54 0.26 -17.07 -1.05
N LEU A 55 1.54 -16.75 -1.32
CA LEU A 55 1.94 -15.40 -1.75
C LEU A 55 1.87 -15.24 -3.26
N ILE A 56 2.09 -16.33 -3.98
CA ILE A 56 2.02 -16.36 -5.44
C ILE A 56 1.10 -17.48 -5.88
N GLU A 57 0.51 -17.29 -7.05
CA GLU A 57 -0.26 -18.28 -7.77
C GLU A 57 0.30 -18.42 -9.17
N SER A 58 -0.20 -19.42 -9.89
CA SER A 58 0.25 -19.70 -11.23
C SER A 58 -0.90 -19.95 -12.18
N HIS A 59 -0.77 -19.36 -13.37
CA HIS A 59 -1.70 -19.53 -14.48
C HIS A 59 -0.97 -20.20 -15.64
N THR A 60 -1.69 -21.00 -16.43
CA THR A 60 -1.13 -21.68 -17.60
C THR A 60 -1.80 -21.14 -18.85
N ASP A 61 -1.00 -20.63 -19.78
CA ASP A 61 -1.49 -20.13 -21.06
C ASP A 61 -1.85 -21.25 -22.05
N ASP A 62 -2.39 -20.87 -23.21
CA ASP A 62 -2.73 -21.79 -24.31
C ASP A 62 -1.53 -22.57 -24.86
N ARG A 63 -0.31 -22.05 -24.65
CA ARG A 63 0.96 -22.69 -25.05
C ARG A 63 1.54 -23.57 -23.94
N ARG A 64 0.77 -23.85 -22.89
CA ARG A 64 1.15 -24.65 -21.71
C ARG A 64 2.35 -24.07 -20.96
N ARG A 65 2.55 -22.76 -21.02
CA ARG A 65 3.57 -22.03 -20.25
C ARG A 65 2.96 -21.59 -18.92
N LYS A 66 3.66 -21.91 -17.83
CA LYS A 66 3.26 -21.58 -16.46
C LYS A 66 3.82 -20.20 -16.09
N TYR A 67 2.94 -19.23 -15.92
CA TYR A 67 3.23 -17.88 -15.45
C TYR A 67 2.91 -17.79 -13.96
N PHE A 68 3.75 -17.08 -13.22
CA PHE A 68 3.56 -16.82 -11.79
C PHE A 68 3.21 -15.36 -11.58
N HIS A 69 2.30 -15.08 -10.65
CA HIS A 69 1.88 -13.73 -10.25
C HIS A 69 1.61 -13.69 -8.75
N ILE A 70 1.58 -12.49 -8.16
CA ILE A 70 1.23 -12.31 -6.75
C ILE A 70 -0.27 -12.62 -6.58
N ALA A 71 -0.60 -13.53 -5.67
CA ALA A 71 -1.98 -14.00 -5.47
C ALA A 71 -2.84 -13.02 -4.66
N ARG A 72 -2.19 -12.27 -3.75
CA ARG A 72 -2.85 -11.34 -2.83
C ARG A 72 -1.86 -10.32 -2.29
N ASP A 73 -2.39 -9.17 -1.92
CA ASP A 73 -1.65 -8.18 -1.16
C ASP A 73 -1.39 -8.66 0.27
N VAL A 74 -0.16 -8.44 0.72
CA VAL A 74 0.27 -8.75 2.09
C VAL A 74 1.03 -7.56 2.65
N ARG A 75 0.64 -7.13 3.85
CA ARG A 75 1.37 -6.12 4.61
C ARG A 75 1.97 -6.74 5.86
N LEU A 76 3.27 -6.52 6.03
CA LEU A 76 4.02 -6.88 7.21
C LEU A 76 4.73 -5.64 7.74
N GLU A 77 4.43 -5.29 8.98
CA GLU A 77 5.09 -4.21 9.69
C GLU A 77 5.91 -4.80 10.82
N VAL A 78 7.18 -4.39 10.90
CA VAL A 78 8.15 -4.87 11.91
C VAL A 78 8.68 -3.65 12.65
N ASN A 79 8.37 -3.57 13.94
CA ASN A 79 8.88 -2.52 14.81
C ASN A 79 9.97 -3.10 15.70
N VAL A 80 11.16 -2.48 15.67
CA VAL A 80 12.32 -2.88 16.48
C VAL A 80 12.81 -1.64 17.21
N SER A 81 12.71 -1.64 18.54
CA SER A 81 13.22 -0.57 19.39
C SER A 81 13.88 -1.15 20.65
N ARG A 82 14.52 -0.30 21.45
CA ARG A 82 15.04 -0.71 22.77
C ARG A 82 13.93 -1.16 23.74
N HIS A 83 12.69 -0.79 23.45
CA HIS A 83 11.54 -0.96 24.31
C HIS A 83 10.56 -2.03 23.78
N GLY A 84 10.84 -2.65 22.63
CA GLY A 84 9.98 -3.70 22.11
C GLY A 84 10.36 -4.25 20.75
N PHE A 85 9.83 -5.44 20.48
CA PHE A 85 9.80 -6.06 19.16
C PHE A 85 8.35 -6.43 18.83
N GLY A 86 7.81 -5.83 17.78
CA GLY A 86 6.42 -6.03 17.36
C GLY A 86 6.33 -6.42 15.88
N THR A 87 5.44 -7.35 15.56
CA THR A 87 5.12 -7.68 14.17
C THR A 87 3.61 -7.62 13.96
N LYS A 88 3.17 -6.76 13.05
CA LYS A 88 1.76 -6.67 12.64
C LYS A 88 1.65 -7.23 11.22
N SER A 89 0.97 -8.36 11.07
CA SER A 89 0.53 -8.82 9.75
C SER A 89 -0.93 -8.41 9.58
N ALA A 90 -1.22 -7.69 8.51
CA ALA A 90 -2.56 -7.23 8.21
C ALA A 90 -2.89 -7.50 6.74
N TYR A 91 -4.16 -7.79 6.51
CA TYR A 91 -4.77 -7.67 5.19
C TYR A 91 -5.04 -6.18 4.91
N PRO A 92 -5.09 -5.74 3.64
CA PRO A 92 -5.62 -4.42 3.32
C PRO A 92 -6.99 -4.25 3.98
N ALA A 93 -7.27 -3.07 4.53
CA ALA A 93 -8.60 -2.76 5.06
C ALA A 93 -9.59 -2.82 3.90
N SER A 94 -10.85 -3.13 4.20
CA SER A 94 -11.91 -2.89 3.24
C SER A 94 -11.86 -1.41 2.81
N PRO A 95 -11.94 -1.11 1.50
CA PRO A 95 -11.92 0.26 0.97
C PRO A 95 -13.03 1.15 1.54
N ASN A 96 -14.10 0.52 2.02
CA ASN A 96 -15.29 1.16 2.59
C ASN A 96 -15.16 1.43 4.10
N LEU A 97 -13.95 1.32 4.68
CA LEU A 97 -13.75 1.72 6.07
C LEU A 97 -13.93 3.24 6.19
N ASP A 98 -14.90 3.65 7.00
CA ASP A 98 -15.10 5.04 7.39
C ASP A 98 -13.96 5.49 8.32
N ILE A 99 -13.02 6.26 7.75
CA ILE A 99 -11.90 6.85 8.51
C ILE A 99 -12.39 8.01 9.40
N GLN A 100 -13.30 8.83 8.88
CA GLN A 100 -13.63 10.11 9.52
C GLN A 100 -14.33 9.90 10.86
N GLY A 101 -15.10 8.82 11.01
CA GLY A 101 -15.69 8.41 12.29
C GLY A 101 -14.83 7.48 13.16
N ARG A 102 -13.58 7.17 12.78
CA ARG A 102 -12.72 6.19 13.47
C ARG A 102 -11.34 6.72 13.85
N CYS A 103 -10.93 7.88 13.34
CA CYS A 103 -9.68 8.54 13.67
C CYS A 103 -9.96 9.95 14.25
N PRO A 104 -10.40 10.05 15.52
CA PRO A 104 -10.74 11.35 16.13
C PRO A 104 -9.55 12.32 16.21
N HIS A 105 -8.31 11.83 16.20
CA HIS A 105 -7.10 12.66 16.29
C HIS A 105 -6.45 12.93 14.93
N MET A 106 -6.98 12.40 13.83
CA MET A 106 -6.46 12.64 12.48
C MET A 106 -7.55 13.00 11.47
N HIS A 107 -7.43 14.19 10.90
CA HIS A 107 -8.21 14.61 9.75
C HIS A 107 -7.38 14.46 8.47
N ILE A 108 -7.90 13.69 7.51
CA ILE A 108 -7.30 13.53 6.19
C ILE A 108 -8.22 14.19 5.16
N ASP A 109 -7.85 15.40 4.75
CA ASP A 109 -8.54 16.14 3.68
C ASP A 109 -8.04 15.65 2.32
N LEU A 110 -8.79 14.73 1.72
CA LEU A 110 -8.57 14.29 0.36
C LEU A 110 -9.76 14.76 -0.47
N GLU A 111 -9.56 15.80 -1.30
CA GLU A 111 -10.53 16.20 -2.34
C GLU A 111 -10.59 15.16 -3.46
N LEU A 112 -11.13 13.99 -3.14
CA LEU A 112 -11.40 12.93 -4.11
C LEU A 112 -12.70 13.30 -4.83
N ARG A 113 -12.63 13.54 -6.14
CA ARG A 113 -13.84 13.68 -6.96
C ARG A 113 -14.55 12.33 -7.05
N SER A 114 -15.45 12.09 -6.11
CA SER A 114 -16.50 11.07 -6.17
C SER A 114 -17.74 11.64 -5.49
N GLY A 115 -18.81 11.77 -6.27
CA GLY A 115 -20.04 12.45 -5.87
C GLY A 115 -20.94 11.67 -4.92
N ALA A 116 -21.86 12.43 -4.31
CA ALA A 116 -23.09 12.07 -3.59
C ALA A 116 -22.90 11.08 -2.42
N GLY A 117 -23.13 11.39 -1.15
CA GLY A 117 -24.01 12.40 -0.54
C GLY A 117 -24.88 11.65 0.48
N ASP A 118 -24.75 11.95 1.78
CA ASP A 118 -25.83 12.34 2.70
C ASP A 118 -25.23 12.60 4.10
N PRO A 119 -25.60 13.69 4.79
CA PRO A 119 -25.25 13.96 6.17
C PRO A 119 -26.34 13.43 7.11
N ASP A 120 -25.94 12.88 8.26
CA ASP A 120 -26.66 13.03 9.54
C ASP A 120 -26.07 12.07 10.59
N ARG A 121 -25.63 12.61 11.72
CA ARG A 121 -26.29 12.43 13.03
C ARG A 121 -25.49 13.04 14.20
N ASP A 122 -26.09 14.09 14.73
CA ASP A 122 -26.49 14.34 16.13
C ASP A 122 -25.48 14.28 17.28
N ASP A 123 -25.45 15.45 17.93
CA ASP A 123 -25.02 15.82 19.28
C ASP A 123 -25.44 14.86 20.41
N VAL A 124 -24.58 14.74 21.42
CA VAL A 124 -25.04 14.57 22.82
C VAL A 124 -24.16 15.37 23.79
N ASP A 125 -24.78 16.38 24.39
CA ASP A 125 -24.37 17.12 25.59
C ASP A 125 -24.41 16.24 26.86
N GLY A 126 -23.53 16.51 27.83
CA GLY A 126 -23.60 15.92 29.16
C GLY A 126 -22.73 16.61 30.20
N ALA A 127 -23.21 17.75 30.73
CA ALA A 127 -22.63 18.44 31.88
C ALA A 127 -23.10 17.84 33.23
N GLY A 128 -22.19 17.80 34.21
CA GLY A 128 -22.50 17.52 35.61
C GLY A 128 -21.36 17.94 36.53
N ALA A 129 -21.58 18.99 37.33
CA ALA A 129 -20.65 19.55 38.32
C ALA A 129 -20.91 18.99 39.73
N ALA A 130 -19.86 18.85 40.55
CA ALA A 130 -19.66 19.60 41.80
C ALA A 130 -18.56 19.00 42.71
N GLU A 131 -17.94 19.90 43.46
CA GLU A 131 -16.71 19.85 44.25
C GLU A 131 -16.84 19.14 45.62
N ASN A 132 -15.72 18.65 46.17
CA ASN A 132 -15.01 19.19 47.36
C ASN A 132 -14.22 18.13 48.15
N GLY A 133 -13.02 18.50 48.61
CA GLY A 133 -12.35 17.81 49.72
C GLY A 133 -10.85 18.06 49.84
N ASP A 134 -10.47 19.17 50.51
CA ASP A 134 -9.11 19.42 50.99
C ASP A 134 -8.66 18.40 52.05
N GLY A 135 -7.41 17.94 51.95
CA GLY A 135 -6.74 17.15 52.98
C GLY A 135 -5.26 16.94 52.69
N LEU A 136 -4.41 17.80 53.27
CA LEU A 136 -2.95 17.77 53.16
C LEU A 136 -2.34 16.44 53.65
N ALA A 137 -1.43 15.87 52.84
CA ALA A 137 -0.31 15.08 53.33
C ALA A 137 0.91 15.29 52.42
N ASP A 138 1.90 15.95 53.01
CA ASP A 138 3.19 16.34 52.46
C ASP A 138 4.11 15.11 52.29
N GLY A 139 4.84 15.03 51.16
CA GLY A 139 6.18 14.42 51.17
C GLY A 139 6.52 13.21 50.28
N VAL A 140 5.68 12.77 49.31
CA VAL A 140 6.08 11.81 48.24
C VAL A 140 5.31 12.08 46.91
N GLY A 141 5.02 13.35 46.60
CA GLY A 141 4.02 13.73 45.58
C GLY A 141 4.53 14.05 44.18
N ASP A 142 5.82 14.36 44.01
CA ASP A 142 6.37 14.86 42.73
C ASP A 142 6.52 13.73 41.70
N ASP A 143 7.22 12.66 42.08
CA ASP A 143 7.48 11.51 41.19
C ASP A 143 6.19 10.74 40.77
N GLY A 144 5.13 10.82 41.57
CA GLY A 144 3.87 10.10 41.34
C GLY A 144 2.93 10.83 40.39
N GLU A 145 2.90 12.17 40.48
CA GLU A 145 2.15 13.04 39.56
C GLU A 145 2.84 13.05 38.19
N ASP A 146 4.18 13.17 38.16
CA ASP A 146 5.00 13.03 36.95
C ASP A 146 4.80 11.67 36.26
N LEU A 147 4.72 10.57 37.03
CA LEU A 147 4.50 9.24 36.47
C LEU A 147 3.07 9.06 35.93
N ALA A 148 2.08 9.71 36.54
CA ALA A 148 0.70 9.68 36.07
C ALA A 148 0.55 10.48 34.76
N GLU A 149 1.21 11.64 34.66
CA GLU A 149 1.28 12.42 33.42
C GLU A 149 1.94 11.63 32.28
N LEU A 150 3.07 10.98 32.55
CA LEU A 150 3.76 10.13 31.56
C LEU A 150 2.90 8.93 31.11
N ALA A 151 2.11 8.35 32.02
CA ALA A 151 1.19 7.26 31.67
C ALA A 151 0.04 7.75 30.77
N ALA A 152 -0.54 8.92 31.09
CA ALA A 152 -1.57 9.53 30.27
C ALA A 152 -1.05 9.90 28.87
N GLU A 153 0.14 10.52 28.79
CA GLU A 153 0.79 10.83 27.51
C GLU A 153 1.07 9.56 26.70
N PHE A 154 1.53 8.49 27.35
CA PHE A 154 1.75 7.20 26.69
C PHE A 154 0.46 6.63 26.09
N ASP A 155 -0.64 6.63 26.84
CA ASP A 155 -1.92 6.13 26.36
C ASP A 155 -2.44 6.95 25.17
N GLU A 156 -2.35 8.28 25.22
CA GLU A 156 -2.70 9.17 24.10
C GLU A 156 -1.86 8.86 22.84
N LEU A 157 -0.55 8.65 23.01
CA LEU A 157 0.34 8.29 21.90
C LEU A 157 0.04 6.90 21.33
N GLN A 158 -0.36 5.94 22.16
CA GLN A 158 -0.79 4.61 21.69
C GLN A 158 -2.07 4.69 20.86
N ASP A 159 -3.04 5.49 21.28
CA ASP A 159 -4.27 5.71 20.52
C ASP A 159 -3.96 6.35 19.16
N LEU A 160 -3.08 7.36 19.13
CA LEU A 160 -2.64 7.97 17.87
C LEU A 160 -1.91 6.96 16.96
N GLU A 161 -1.06 6.08 17.49
CA GLU A 161 -0.40 5.02 16.70
C GLU A 161 -1.43 4.06 16.07
N ASN A 162 -2.49 3.74 16.82
CA ASN A 162 -3.58 2.89 16.33
C ASN A 162 -4.35 3.56 15.21
N GLU A 163 -4.67 4.85 15.35
CA GLU A 163 -5.32 5.63 14.30
C GLU A 163 -4.46 5.75 13.05
N LEU A 164 -3.17 6.04 13.20
CA LEU A 164 -2.22 6.09 12.08
C LEU A 164 -2.16 4.75 11.34
N SER A 165 -2.16 3.65 12.10
CA SER A 165 -2.21 2.29 11.53
C SER A 165 -3.48 2.06 10.72
N LEU A 166 -4.64 2.55 11.19
CA LEU A 166 -5.93 2.46 10.47
C LEU A 166 -5.93 3.30 9.20
N ALA A 167 -5.51 4.57 9.28
CA ALA A 167 -5.45 5.46 8.14
C ALA A 167 -4.53 4.91 7.04
N GLN A 168 -3.34 4.46 7.42
CA GLN A 168 -2.40 3.88 6.45
C GLN A 168 -3.00 2.63 5.79
N ARG A 169 -3.71 1.77 6.56
CA ARG A 169 -4.33 0.56 6.02
C ARG A 169 -5.42 0.88 4.99
N TRP A 170 -6.20 1.92 5.22
CA TRP A 170 -7.21 2.41 4.29
C TRP A 170 -6.62 3.04 3.02
N VAL A 171 -5.54 3.85 3.14
CA VAL A 171 -4.84 4.42 1.97
C VAL A 171 -4.32 3.30 1.08
N HIS A 172 -3.72 2.28 1.68
CA HIS A 172 -3.25 1.12 0.93
C HIS A 172 -4.39 0.35 0.25
N GLY A 173 -5.54 0.17 0.92
CA GLY A 173 -6.72 -0.45 0.30
C GLY A 173 -7.18 0.32 -0.95
N ARG A 174 -7.32 1.64 -0.84
CA ARG A 174 -7.68 2.51 -2.00
C ARG A 174 -6.68 2.45 -3.14
N MET A 175 -5.38 2.43 -2.81
CA MET A 175 -4.33 2.31 -3.82
C MET A 175 -4.42 0.97 -4.55
N SER A 176 -4.62 -0.12 -3.81
CA SER A 176 -4.80 -1.46 -4.38
C SER A 176 -5.99 -1.49 -5.34
N ASP A 177 -7.16 -1.01 -4.92
CA ASP A 177 -8.34 -0.93 -5.80
C ASP A 177 -8.09 -0.11 -7.08
N LEU A 178 -7.32 0.98 -6.96
CA LEU A 178 -6.98 1.81 -8.12
C LEU A 178 -6.09 1.04 -9.08
N LEU A 179 -5.07 0.35 -8.57
CA LEU A 179 -4.17 -0.46 -9.36
C LEU A 179 -4.91 -1.63 -10.02
N ASP A 180 -5.84 -2.27 -9.32
CA ASP A 180 -6.70 -3.33 -9.88
C ASP A 180 -7.56 -2.79 -11.03
N ARG A 181 -8.19 -1.61 -10.88
CA ARG A 181 -8.95 -0.99 -11.97
C ARG A 181 -8.08 -0.62 -13.18
N VAL A 182 -6.82 -0.24 -12.95
CA VAL A 182 -5.86 0.01 -14.05
C VAL A 182 -5.49 -1.31 -14.73
N ASN A 183 -5.24 -2.36 -13.94
CA ASN A 183 -4.94 -3.70 -14.43
C ASN A 183 -6.07 -4.28 -15.28
N ASP A 184 -7.32 -4.15 -14.84
CA ASP A 184 -8.51 -4.64 -15.54
C ASP A 184 -8.66 -4.04 -16.95
N ARG A 185 -8.19 -2.80 -17.15
CA ARG A 185 -8.22 -2.12 -18.46
C ARG A 185 -7.02 -2.45 -19.34
N LEU A 186 -5.87 -2.76 -18.75
CA LEU A 186 -4.60 -2.97 -19.47
C LEU A 186 -4.22 -4.44 -19.67
N GLY A 187 -4.93 -5.34 -18.97
CA GLY A 187 -4.72 -6.78 -18.96
C GLY A 187 -3.79 -7.24 -17.83
N VAL A 188 -3.86 -8.54 -17.53
CA VAL A 188 -3.32 -9.19 -16.32
C VAL A 188 -1.78 -9.16 -16.22
N ASP A 189 -1.09 -8.82 -17.31
CA ASP A 189 0.39 -8.79 -17.39
C ASP A 189 0.97 -7.36 -17.37
N ALA A 190 0.14 -6.36 -17.10
CA ALA A 190 0.51 -4.95 -17.12
C ALA A 190 1.12 -4.50 -15.78
N ASP A 191 2.21 -3.72 -15.83
CA ASP A 191 2.72 -2.99 -14.67
C ASP A 191 1.78 -1.84 -14.29
N SER A 192 0.71 -2.17 -13.57
CA SER A 192 -0.36 -1.24 -13.22
C SER A 192 0.14 -0.03 -12.43
N ARG A 193 1.22 -0.18 -11.66
CA ARG A 193 1.82 0.93 -10.92
C ARG A 193 2.57 1.88 -11.86
N PHE A 194 3.32 1.34 -12.81
CA PHE A 194 3.96 2.14 -13.84
C PHE A 194 2.94 2.88 -14.71
N TYR A 195 1.86 2.22 -15.14
CA TYR A 195 0.81 2.86 -15.92
C TYR A 195 0.03 3.91 -15.13
N ALA A 196 -0.28 3.65 -13.85
CA ALA A 196 -0.90 4.65 -12.98
C ALA A 196 -0.02 5.91 -12.85
N LYS A 197 1.31 5.75 -12.74
CA LYS A 197 2.26 6.87 -12.75
C LYS A 197 2.25 7.63 -14.07
N LEU A 198 2.22 6.94 -15.21
CA LEU A 198 2.14 7.58 -16.52
C LEU A 198 0.86 8.39 -16.68
N LEU A 199 -0.28 7.84 -16.29
CA LEU A 199 -1.57 8.55 -16.32
C LEU A 199 -1.54 9.79 -15.42
N ALA A 200 -1.01 9.65 -14.20
CA ALA A 200 -0.84 10.79 -13.28
C ALA A 200 0.08 11.87 -13.87
N ALA A 201 1.23 11.47 -14.42
CA ALA A 201 2.20 12.39 -15.03
C ALA A 201 1.62 13.12 -16.26
N VAL A 202 0.84 12.44 -17.10
CA VAL A 202 0.15 13.10 -18.22
C VAL A 202 -0.86 14.14 -17.73
N THR A 203 -1.53 13.90 -16.59
CA THR A 203 -2.47 14.87 -16.00
C THR A 203 -1.82 16.01 -15.23
N SER A 204 -0.65 15.79 -14.63
CA SER A 204 0.07 16.81 -13.85
C SER A 204 1.02 17.66 -14.69
N THR A 205 1.41 17.17 -15.87
CA THR A 205 2.31 17.87 -16.80
C THR A 205 1.57 18.42 -18.02
N ASP A 206 2.30 19.02 -18.95
CA ASP A 206 1.75 19.54 -20.20
C ASP A 206 1.51 18.47 -21.29
N GLY A 207 1.71 17.20 -20.92
CA GLY A 207 1.53 16.02 -21.76
C GLY A 207 2.68 15.73 -22.73
N SER A 208 3.72 16.58 -22.79
CA SER A 208 4.87 16.32 -23.66
C SER A 208 5.67 15.10 -23.17
N HIS A 209 6.23 14.32 -24.10
CA HIS A 209 7.03 13.14 -23.76
C HIS A 209 8.17 13.47 -22.79
N GLY A 210 8.89 14.57 -23.04
CA GLY A 210 9.98 15.03 -22.16
C GLY A 210 9.52 15.33 -20.73
N ALA A 211 8.40 16.03 -20.55
CA ALA A 211 7.86 16.33 -19.22
C ALA A 211 7.40 15.07 -18.48
N VAL A 212 6.78 14.12 -19.20
CA VAL A 212 6.36 12.84 -18.62
C VAL A 212 7.55 11.99 -18.21
N VAL A 213 8.62 11.95 -19.01
CA VAL A 213 9.86 11.22 -18.66
C VAL A 213 10.48 11.77 -17.38
N GLU A 214 10.56 13.09 -17.26
CA GLU A 214 11.10 13.76 -16.07
C GLU A 214 10.25 13.48 -14.83
N GLU A 215 8.93 13.61 -14.95
CA GLU A 215 7.98 13.40 -13.85
C GLU A 215 7.96 11.94 -13.37
N VAL A 216 7.96 10.98 -14.29
CA VAL A 216 7.95 9.54 -13.93
C VAL A 216 9.32 9.07 -13.45
N ASN A 217 10.40 9.79 -13.80
CA ASN A 217 11.79 9.45 -13.53
C ASN A 217 12.12 8.00 -13.93
N ALA A 218 11.83 7.67 -15.20
CA ALA A 218 12.02 6.34 -15.77
C ALA A 218 12.76 6.44 -17.11
N ASP A 219 13.16 5.27 -17.63
CA ASP A 219 13.80 5.17 -18.93
C ASP A 219 12.91 5.77 -20.04
N PRO A 220 13.43 6.66 -20.91
CA PRO A 220 12.63 7.34 -21.93
C PRO A 220 11.94 6.41 -22.92
N GLN A 221 12.57 5.27 -23.22
CA GLN A 221 12.00 4.28 -24.12
C GLN A 221 10.87 3.51 -23.45
N ALA A 222 11.05 3.13 -22.18
CA ALA A 222 9.98 2.51 -21.39
C ALA A 222 8.75 3.44 -21.24
N VAL A 223 8.98 4.75 -21.06
CA VAL A 223 7.91 5.75 -21.00
C VAL A 223 7.18 5.86 -22.35
N GLU A 224 7.91 5.95 -23.45
CA GLU A 224 7.30 6.00 -24.79
C GLU A 224 6.48 4.74 -25.10
N ASP A 225 7.02 3.55 -24.83
CA ASP A 225 6.33 2.29 -25.04
C ASP A 225 5.10 2.16 -24.13
N GLY A 226 5.20 2.66 -22.88
CA GLY A 226 4.10 2.72 -21.94
C GLY A 226 2.97 3.64 -22.40
N LEU A 227 3.30 4.84 -22.86
CA LEU A 227 2.33 5.82 -23.39
C LEU A 227 1.61 5.30 -24.63
N ARG A 228 2.34 4.67 -25.56
CA ARG A 228 1.74 4.01 -26.73
C ARG A 228 0.77 2.91 -26.32
N ARG A 229 1.14 2.06 -25.37
CA ARG A 229 0.25 1.00 -24.90
C ARG A 229 -1.00 1.52 -24.20
N LEU A 230 -0.88 2.61 -23.42
CA LEU A 230 -2.04 3.32 -22.86
C LEU A 230 -2.95 3.89 -23.96
N ALA A 231 -2.39 4.33 -25.08
CA ALA A 231 -3.15 4.80 -26.22
C ALA A 231 -3.82 3.67 -27.00
N ASP A 232 -3.14 2.55 -27.17
CA ASP A 232 -3.70 1.32 -27.77
C ASP A 232 -4.87 0.76 -26.93
N ALA A 233 -4.90 1.05 -25.63
CA ALA A 233 -5.98 0.72 -24.70
C ALA A 233 -7.07 1.80 -24.61
N ASP A 234 -7.06 2.79 -25.52
CA ASP A 234 -8.00 3.92 -25.56
C ASP A 234 -8.04 4.77 -24.26
N LEU A 235 -6.95 4.78 -23.48
CA LEU A 235 -6.83 5.60 -22.27
C LEU A 235 -6.14 6.95 -22.53
N LEU A 236 -5.26 7.00 -23.54
CA LEU A 236 -4.56 8.20 -23.96
C LEU A 236 -4.74 8.47 -25.46
N ALA A 237 -4.76 9.74 -25.82
CA ALA A 237 -4.67 10.19 -27.21
C ALA A 237 -3.46 11.10 -27.39
N ARG A 238 -2.83 11.03 -28.56
CA ARG A 238 -1.73 11.93 -28.94
C ARG A 238 -2.26 13.08 -29.79
N GLU A 239 -2.22 14.29 -29.25
CA GLU A 239 -2.62 15.53 -29.91
C GLU A 239 -1.41 16.46 -30.02
N SER A 240 -1.02 16.84 -31.25
CA SER A 240 0.04 17.83 -31.48
C SER A 240 1.32 17.58 -30.66
N ASP A 241 1.78 16.32 -30.65
CA ASP A 241 2.97 15.85 -29.92
C ASP A 241 2.85 15.81 -28.38
N ARG A 242 1.63 15.89 -27.85
CA ARG A 242 1.32 15.78 -26.43
C ARG A 242 0.32 14.66 -26.18
N TRP A 243 0.45 14.00 -25.06
CA TRP A 243 -0.48 12.98 -24.58
C TRP A 243 -1.57 13.62 -23.72
N ARG A 244 -2.80 13.13 -23.86
CA ARG A 244 -3.96 13.52 -23.05
C ARG A 244 -4.85 12.33 -22.75
N LEU A 245 -5.56 12.37 -21.62
CA LEU A 245 -6.59 11.38 -21.30
C LEU A 245 -7.71 11.40 -22.34
N VAL A 246 -8.14 10.23 -22.75
CA VAL A 246 -9.38 10.05 -23.51
C VAL A 246 -10.55 10.21 -22.53
N GLY A 247 -11.45 11.15 -22.84
CA GLY A 247 -12.63 11.47 -22.02
C GLY A 247 -13.85 10.66 -22.37
#